data_AF-A0A6J6CN70-F1
#
_entry.id   AF-A0A6J6CN70-F1
#
_cell.length_a   1.000
_cell.length_b   1.000
_cell.length_c   1.000
_cell.angle_alpha   90.00
_cell.angle_beta   90.00
_cell.angle_gamma   90.00
#
_symmetry.space_group_name_H-M   'P 1'
#
loop_
_entity.id
_entity.type
_entity.pdbx_description
1 polymer ?
#
loop_
_entity_poly.entity_id
_entity_poly.type
_entity_poly.pdbx_seq_one_letter_code
_entity_poly.pdbx_strand_id
1 'polypeptide(L)'
;MNEHPYRGVSAAFPTKHQKEKVVSPKFSTLDIELIVSKIDTDLLGTFSGEIPRSGTPKEVVLKKAHLGAIDLGLPFAIASEGSIAPDPLIPFLISDIECMAWIDKNKNIEVVEFYRSLDIVTARTIITKSDSIQQFLTKADFPNHSLIAKSENGSGQIFKGLNSVESLEIALKKLWKDSEKLIIESDLRAHHSPSRRQNIAVLAERLVTRLSKLCPKCQLPGWGQVGDLYGVECRECGIVEKQAIRGMVLGCAGCEYKEEKLSERSYVEPAECSFCNP
;
A
#
# COMPACT_ATOMS: atom_id res chain seq x y z
N MET A 1 -24.01 18.59 19.39
CA MET A 1 -23.19 17.47 18.87
C MET A 1 -21.75 17.86 19.06
N ASN A 2 -20.94 17.08 19.77
CA ASN A 2 -19.52 17.37 19.86
C ASN A 2 -18.90 17.21 18.47
N GLU A 3 -18.12 18.21 18.03
CA GLU A 3 -17.39 18.11 16.76
C GLU A 3 -16.34 17.00 16.85
N HIS A 4 -16.10 16.34 15.72
CA HIS A 4 -15.12 15.26 15.63
C HIS A 4 -13.70 15.78 16.01
N PRO A 5 -12.91 15.07 16.84
CA PRO A 5 -11.64 15.60 17.38
C PRO A 5 -10.56 15.95 16.35
N TYR A 6 -10.65 15.42 15.13
CA TYR A 6 -9.75 15.74 14.02
C TYR A 6 -10.37 16.66 12.96
N ARG A 7 -11.55 17.22 13.21
CA ARG A 7 -12.15 18.16 12.25
C ARG A 7 -11.34 19.45 12.19
N GLY A 8 -11.05 19.94 10.98
CA GLY A 8 -10.37 21.21 10.74
C GLY A 8 -8.87 21.20 11.06
N VAL A 9 -8.26 20.03 11.24
CA VAL A 9 -6.82 19.92 11.54
C VAL A 9 -5.99 19.82 10.28
N SER A 10 -4.75 20.29 10.33
CA SER A 10 -3.75 20.06 9.28
C SER A 10 -2.78 18.96 9.69
N ALA A 11 -2.44 18.06 8.77
CA ALA A 11 -1.53 16.94 8.99
C ALA A 11 -0.40 16.94 7.95
N ALA A 12 0.82 16.63 8.38
CA ALA A 12 1.96 16.48 7.47
C ALA A 12 1.80 15.23 6.60
N PHE A 13 2.17 15.32 5.31
CA PHE A 13 2.25 14.17 4.42
C PHE A 13 3.61 14.16 3.67
N PRO A 14 4.66 13.54 4.24
CA PRO A 14 5.95 13.37 3.58
C PRO A 14 5.81 12.33 2.47
N THR A 15 5.64 12.83 1.26
CA THR A 15 5.23 12.01 0.13
C THR A 15 5.88 12.48 -1.16
N LYS A 16 6.20 11.53 -2.03
CA LYS A 16 6.65 11.75 -3.41
C LYS A 16 5.65 11.10 -4.37
N HIS A 17 5.84 11.34 -5.67
CA HIS A 17 5.10 10.69 -6.76
C HIS A 17 3.60 11.02 -6.79
N GLN A 18 3.24 12.23 -6.38
CA GLN A 18 1.89 12.79 -6.50
C GLN A 18 0.78 12.00 -5.79
N LYS A 19 1.14 11.25 -4.73
CA LYS A 19 0.16 10.47 -3.94
C LYS A 19 -0.86 11.38 -3.25
N GLU A 20 -0.50 12.61 -2.92
CA GLU A 20 -1.41 13.62 -2.36
C GLU A 20 -2.64 13.85 -3.22
N LYS A 21 -2.54 13.69 -4.55
CA LYS A 21 -3.69 13.88 -5.46
C LYS A 21 -4.81 12.86 -5.24
N VAL A 22 -4.48 11.67 -4.75
CA VAL A 22 -5.48 10.61 -4.49
C VAL A 22 -5.83 10.49 -3.01
N VAL A 23 -4.90 10.86 -2.12
CA VAL A 23 -5.11 10.74 -0.67
C VAL A 23 -5.84 11.95 -0.09
N SER A 24 -5.47 13.18 -0.48
CA SER A 24 -6.04 14.40 0.11
C SER A 24 -7.56 14.49 -0.02
N PRO A 25 -8.18 14.19 -1.19
CA PRO A 25 -9.64 14.22 -1.30
C PRO A 25 -10.37 13.30 -0.32
N LYS A 26 -9.73 12.17 0.08
CA LYS A 26 -10.32 11.25 1.06
C LYS A 26 -10.28 11.87 2.46
N PHE A 27 -9.18 12.49 2.85
CA PHE A 27 -9.03 13.15 4.15
C PHE A 27 -9.91 14.39 4.30
N SER A 28 -10.18 15.11 3.21
CA SER A 28 -11.10 16.25 3.22
C SER A 28 -12.53 15.90 3.66
N THR A 29 -12.93 14.63 3.57
CA THR A 29 -14.25 14.18 4.09
C THR A 29 -14.37 14.26 5.62
N LEU A 30 -13.24 14.28 6.34
CA LEU A 30 -13.17 14.57 7.78
C LEU A 30 -12.69 16.01 8.07
N ASP A 31 -12.65 16.86 7.05
CA ASP A 31 -12.15 18.24 7.15
C ASP A 31 -10.67 18.28 7.61
N ILE A 32 -9.88 17.28 7.19
CA ILE A 32 -8.45 17.21 7.47
C ILE A 32 -7.70 17.71 6.24
N GLU A 33 -6.88 18.74 6.43
CA GLU A 33 -5.99 19.26 5.39
C GLU A 33 -4.65 18.51 5.42
N LEU A 34 -4.16 18.08 4.25
CA LEU A 34 -2.85 17.44 4.14
C LEU A 34 -1.82 18.42 3.57
N ILE A 35 -0.76 18.67 4.34
CA ILE A 35 0.35 19.55 3.95
C ILE A 35 1.51 18.67 3.50
N VAL A 36 1.86 18.74 2.22
CA VAL A 36 2.95 17.93 1.65
C VAL A 36 4.29 18.43 2.16
N SER A 37 5.02 17.54 2.84
CA SER A 37 6.42 17.78 3.22
C SER A 37 7.34 17.41 2.05
N LYS A 38 8.39 18.21 1.85
CA LYS A 38 9.39 18.02 0.79
C LYS A 38 10.58 17.18 1.23
N ILE A 39 10.54 16.57 2.42
CA ILE A 39 11.65 15.74 2.89
C ILE A 39 11.94 14.60 1.93
N ASP A 40 13.23 14.30 1.79
CA ASP A 40 13.64 13.13 1.03
C ASP A 40 13.41 11.86 1.86
N THR A 41 12.28 11.20 1.63
CA THR A 41 11.96 9.93 2.28
C THR A 41 12.66 8.72 1.65
N ASP A 42 13.40 8.90 0.54
CA ASP A 42 14.07 7.78 -0.15
C ASP A 42 15.20 7.18 0.70
N LEU A 43 15.68 7.93 1.71
CA LEU A 43 16.59 7.45 2.75
C LEU A 43 16.00 6.29 3.58
N LEU A 44 14.68 6.15 3.62
CA LEU A 44 13.98 5.05 4.29
C LEU A 44 13.72 3.85 3.35
N GLY A 45 14.08 3.98 2.08
CA GLY A 45 13.86 3.00 1.02
C GLY A 45 13.17 3.63 -0.19
N THR A 46 13.56 3.19 -1.39
CA THR A 46 12.95 3.61 -2.65
C THR A 46 12.01 2.54 -3.18
N PHE A 47 10.89 2.96 -3.77
CA PHE A 47 9.94 2.03 -4.37
C PHE A 47 10.52 1.24 -5.56
N SER A 48 11.44 1.84 -6.33
CA SER A 48 12.12 1.19 -7.45
C SER A 48 13.27 0.26 -7.04
N GLY A 49 13.53 0.12 -5.72
CA GLY A 49 14.46 -0.87 -5.18
C GLY A 49 15.94 -0.48 -5.17
N GLU A 50 16.31 0.77 -5.48
CA GLU A 50 17.70 1.25 -5.38
C GLU A 50 18.20 1.31 -3.94
N ILE A 51 17.36 1.76 -3.01
CA ILE A 51 17.61 1.76 -1.57
C ILE A 51 16.66 0.76 -0.92
N PRO A 52 17.16 -0.30 -0.25
CA PRO A 52 16.31 -1.25 0.44
C PRO A 52 15.65 -0.60 1.66
N ARG A 53 14.41 -1.00 1.96
CA ARG A 53 13.73 -0.61 3.20
C ARG A 53 14.44 -1.18 4.42
N SER A 54 14.45 -0.42 5.52
CA SER A 54 14.97 -0.86 6.82
C SER A 54 13.83 -1.07 7.84
N GLY A 55 13.29 -2.29 7.89
CA GLY A 55 12.21 -2.70 8.79
C GLY A 55 10.95 -3.21 8.07
N THR A 56 9.93 -3.52 8.86
CA THR A 56 8.60 -3.90 8.37
C THR A 56 7.88 -2.70 7.73
N PRO A 57 6.90 -2.92 6.83
CA PRO A 57 6.08 -1.83 6.29
C PRO A 57 5.49 -0.91 7.35
N LYS A 58 5.00 -1.49 8.47
CA LYS A 58 4.43 -0.75 9.60
C LYS A 58 5.46 0.21 10.23
N GLU A 59 6.66 -0.29 10.53
CA GLU A 59 7.70 0.52 11.16
C GLU A 59 8.17 1.65 10.25
N VAL A 60 8.33 1.37 8.95
CA VAL A 60 8.78 2.36 7.98
C VAL A 60 7.73 3.45 7.78
N VAL A 61 6.45 3.08 7.63
CA VAL A 61 5.38 4.07 7.44
C VAL A 61 5.21 4.97 8.67
N LEU A 62 5.34 4.43 9.88
CA LEU A 62 5.28 5.22 11.11
C LEU A 62 6.48 6.16 11.23
N LYS A 63 7.71 5.67 11.02
CA LYS A 63 8.92 6.52 10.99
C LYS A 63 8.76 7.65 9.99
N LYS A 64 8.23 7.36 8.81
CA LYS A 64 7.98 8.35 7.75
C LYS A 64 6.98 9.41 8.21
N ALA A 65 5.85 9.01 8.81
CA ALA A 65 4.86 9.96 9.36
C ALA A 65 5.48 10.86 10.44
N HIS A 66 6.25 10.28 11.38
CA HIS A 66 6.95 11.03 12.43
C HIS A 66 7.95 12.04 11.86
N LEU A 67 8.73 11.67 10.85
CA LEU A 67 9.66 12.61 10.19
C LEU A 67 8.92 13.78 9.54
N GLY A 68 7.80 13.51 8.85
CA GLY A 68 6.98 14.58 8.27
C GLY A 68 6.38 15.52 9.31
N ALA A 69 5.91 14.98 10.44
CA ALA A 69 5.41 15.77 11.56
C ALA A 69 6.50 16.69 12.13
N ILE A 70 7.73 16.19 12.27
CA ILE A 70 8.88 16.96 12.76
C ILE A 70 9.25 18.05 11.75
N ASP A 71 9.37 17.72 10.47
CA ASP A 71 9.76 18.66 9.41
C ASP A 71 8.81 19.86 9.29
N LEU A 72 7.50 19.60 9.33
CA LEU A 72 6.49 20.66 9.22
C LEU A 72 6.06 21.25 10.57
N GLY A 73 6.60 20.76 11.68
CA GLY A 73 6.20 21.21 13.02
C GLY A 73 4.73 20.95 13.36
N LEU A 74 4.10 19.94 12.75
CA LEU A 74 2.69 19.61 12.93
C LEU A 74 2.49 18.51 13.97
N PRO A 75 1.39 18.55 14.76
CA PRO A 75 1.08 17.51 15.74
C PRO A 75 0.50 16.25 15.10
N PHE A 76 0.00 16.36 13.87
CA PHE A 76 -0.58 15.26 13.10
C PHE A 76 0.24 14.98 11.86
N ALA A 77 0.33 13.71 11.48
CA ALA A 77 0.89 13.34 10.19
C ALA A 77 0.29 12.05 9.66
N ILE A 78 0.39 11.91 8.35
CA ILE A 78 0.15 10.66 7.65
C ILE A 78 1.39 10.26 6.87
N ALA A 79 1.52 8.97 6.58
CA ALA A 79 2.46 8.50 5.57
C ALA A 79 1.90 7.28 4.89
N SER A 80 2.44 6.97 3.72
CA SER A 80 2.13 5.73 3.02
C SER A 80 3.37 5.04 2.48
N GLU A 81 3.33 3.72 2.55
CA GLU A 81 4.30 2.76 2.04
C GLU A 81 3.59 1.66 1.27
N GLY A 82 4.28 1.03 0.33
CA GLY A 82 3.69 -0.05 -0.45
C GLY A 82 4.73 -0.96 -1.08
N SER A 83 4.33 -2.17 -1.40
CA SER A 83 5.17 -3.16 -2.08
C SER A 83 4.35 -3.96 -3.08
N ILE A 84 4.91 -4.14 -4.28
CA ILE A 84 4.34 -5.01 -5.31
C ILE A 84 5.29 -6.19 -5.51
N ALA A 85 4.81 -7.39 -5.20
CA ALA A 85 5.63 -8.60 -5.15
C ALA A 85 4.76 -9.86 -5.31
N PRO A 86 5.35 -11.06 -5.49
CA PRO A 86 4.64 -12.31 -5.34
C PRO A 86 3.81 -12.32 -4.06
N ASP A 87 2.57 -12.75 -4.20
CA ASP A 87 1.60 -12.68 -3.13
C ASP A 87 1.94 -13.64 -1.98
N PRO A 88 1.87 -13.18 -0.71
CA PRO A 88 2.25 -14.02 0.43
C PRO A 88 1.34 -15.23 0.66
N LEU A 89 0.09 -15.18 0.19
CA LEU A 89 -0.89 -16.27 0.32
C LEU A 89 -1.00 -17.09 -0.99
N ILE A 90 -0.75 -16.47 -2.14
CA ILE A 90 -0.89 -17.08 -3.46
C ILE A 90 0.38 -16.80 -4.30
N PRO A 91 1.52 -17.46 -4.02
CA PRO A 91 2.84 -17.03 -4.52
C PRO A 91 3.02 -16.93 -6.04
N PHE A 92 2.13 -17.53 -6.83
CA PHE A 92 2.13 -17.45 -8.29
C PHE A 92 1.40 -16.21 -8.86
N LEU A 93 0.74 -15.42 -8.01
CA LEU A 93 0.13 -14.14 -8.38
C LEU A 93 0.98 -12.99 -7.84
N ILE A 94 0.92 -11.84 -8.50
CA ILE A 94 1.47 -10.59 -7.99
C ILE A 94 0.37 -9.85 -7.24
N SER A 95 0.72 -9.28 -6.08
CA SER A 95 -0.17 -8.42 -5.31
C SER A 95 0.47 -7.07 -5.05
N ASP A 96 -0.39 -6.07 -4.91
CA ASP A 96 -0.08 -4.77 -4.35
C ASP A 96 -0.49 -4.74 -2.88
N ILE A 97 0.48 -4.53 -2.00
CA ILE A 97 0.27 -4.39 -0.55
C ILE A 97 0.63 -2.97 -0.17
N GLU A 98 -0.38 -2.16 0.08
CA GLU A 98 -0.26 -0.78 0.53
C GLU A 98 -0.50 -0.68 2.04
N CYS A 99 0.21 0.25 2.69
CA CYS A 99 0.18 0.53 4.11
C CYS A 99 0.14 2.04 4.35
N MET A 100 -0.75 2.51 5.22
CA MET A 100 -0.91 3.94 5.52
C MET A 100 -1.07 4.13 7.02
N ALA A 101 -0.37 5.12 7.55
CA ALA A 101 -0.44 5.47 8.96
C ALA A 101 -1.00 6.87 9.16
N TRP A 102 -1.70 7.05 10.27
CA TRP A 102 -2.02 8.32 10.90
C TRP A 102 -1.36 8.37 12.27
N ILE A 103 -0.76 9.50 12.61
CA ILE A 103 -0.23 9.77 13.95
C ILE A 103 -0.85 11.04 14.53
N ASP A 104 -1.14 11.01 15.83
CA ASP A 104 -1.46 12.17 16.67
C ASP A 104 -0.47 12.20 17.83
N LYS A 105 0.46 13.15 17.77
CA LYS A 105 1.53 13.32 18.77
C LYS A 105 1.02 13.85 20.10
N ASN A 106 -0.08 14.61 20.11
CA ASN A 106 -0.61 15.20 21.34
C ASN A 106 -1.17 14.11 22.27
N LYS A 107 -1.69 13.04 21.67
CA LYS A 107 -2.33 11.93 22.40
C LYS A 107 -1.57 10.61 22.30
N ASN A 108 -0.40 10.62 21.66
CA ASN A 108 0.41 9.43 21.38
C ASN A 108 -0.39 8.31 20.71
N ILE A 109 -1.19 8.68 19.70
CA ILE A 109 -2.03 7.77 18.94
C ILE A 109 -1.34 7.42 17.63
N GLU A 110 -1.30 6.13 17.31
CA GLU A 110 -0.87 5.62 16.01
C GLU A 110 -1.95 4.69 15.47
N VAL A 111 -2.43 4.97 14.26
CA VAL A 111 -3.42 4.15 13.55
C VAL A 111 -2.80 3.74 12.22
N VAL A 112 -2.73 2.43 11.96
CA VAL A 112 -2.15 1.88 10.73
C VAL A 112 -3.17 0.98 10.05
N GLU A 113 -3.34 1.19 8.75
CA GLU A 113 -4.17 0.38 7.88
C GLU A 113 -3.35 -0.28 6.78
N PHE A 114 -3.83 -1.42 6.31
CA PHE A 114 -3.27 -2.19 5.20
C PHE A 114 -4.33 -2.46 4.15
N TYR A 115 -3.90 -2.55 2.89
CA TYR A 115 -4.74 -2.99 1.78
C TYR A 115 -3.93 -3.87 0.84
N ARG A 116 -4.42 -5.10 0.61
CA ARG A 116 -3.84 -6.07 -0.32
C ARG A 116 -4.80 -6.21 -1.51
N SER A 117 -4.29 -6.03 -2.71
CA SER A 117 -5.05 -6.15 -3.95
C SER A 117 -4.31 -7.02 -4.97
N LEU A 118 -5.05 -7.88 -5.67
CA LEU A 118 -4.56 -8.59 -6.86
C LEU A 118 -4.83 -7.77 -8.13
N ASP A 119 -5.64 -6.71 -8.03
CA ASP A 119 -5.95 -5.79 -9.12
C ASP A 119 -4.81 -4.78 -9.29
N ILE A 120 -3.72 -5.25 -9.88
CA ILE A 120 -2.52 -4.46 -10.17
C ILE A 120 -2.00 -4.80 -11.57
N VAL A 121 -1.80 -3.77 -12.40
CA VAL A 121 -1.20 -3.95 -13.73
C VAL A 121 0.31 -3.94 -13.58
N THR A 122 0.93 -5.07 -13.89
CA THR A 122 2.38 -5.24 -13.87
C THR A 122 2.81 -6.14 -15.03
N ALA A 123 3.87 -5.72 -15.71
CA ALA A 123 4.49 -6.47 -16.78
C ALA A 123 6.01 -6.25 -16.74
N ARG A 124 6.74 -7.30 -17.11
CA ARG A 124 8.18 -7.26 -17.32
C ARG A 124 8.54 -8.17 -18.48
N THR A 125 9.49 -7.73 -19.30
CA THR A 125 10.05 -8.53 -20.40
C THR A 125 11.53 -8.22 -20.60
N ILE A 126 12.25 -9.15 -21.22
CA ILE A 126 13.61 -8.97 -21.74
C ILE A 126 13.52 -9.09 -23.25
N ILE A 127 14.11 -8.14 -23.97
CA ILE A 127 14.04 -8.07 -25.43
C ILE A 127 15.42 -7.93 -26.06
N THR A 128 15.50 -8.33 -27.31
CA THR A 128 16.56 -8.10 -28.28
C THR A 128 16.05 -7.20 -29.41
N LYS A 129 16.94 -6.74 -30.30
CA LYS A 129 16.56 -5.83 -31.41
C LYS A 129 15.56 -6.45 -32.40
N SER A 130 15.48 -7.77 -32.48
CA SER A 130 14.56 -8.49 -33.38
C SER A 130 13.17 -8.71 -32.79
N ASP A 131 12.99 -8.47 -31.49
CA ASP A 131 11.74 -8.78 -30.81
C ASP A 131 10.66 -7.71 -31.05
N SER A 132 9.43 -8.16 -31.27
CA SER A 132 8.24 -7.30 -31.30
C SER A 132 7.67 -7.14 -29.90
N ILE A 133 7.38 -5.90 -29.49
CA ILE A 133 6.89 -5.58 -28.13
C ILE A 133 5.39 -5.26 -28.05
N GLN A 134 4.66 -5.30 -29.16
CA GLN A 134 3.25 -4.91 -29.20
C GLN A 134 2.38 -5.66 -28.16
N GLN A 135 2.52 -6.99 -28.07
CA GLN A 135 1.77 -7.77 -27.08
C GLN A 135 2.13 -7.39 -25.64
N PHE A 136 3.41 -7.09 -25.38
CA PHE A 136 3.87 -6.61 -24.08
C PHE A 136 3.25 -5.24 -23.75
N LEU A 137 3.22 -4.30 -24.69
CA LEU A 137 2.64 -2.97 -24.49
C LEU A 137 1.16 -3.06 -24.15
N THR A 138 0.40 -3.93 -24.82
CA THR A 138 -1.01 -4.19 -24.49
C THR A 138 -1.15 -4.77 -23.07
N LYS A 139 -0.35 -5.78 -22.71
CA LYS A 139 -0.37 -6.38 -21.36
C LYS A 139 0.00 -5.38 -20.27
N ALA A 140 0.92 -4.47 -20.57
CA ALA A 140 1.37 -3.44 -19.64
C ALA A 140 0.38 -2.26 -19.54
N ASP A 141 -0.74 -2.27 -20.26
CA ASP A 141 -1.68 -1.14 -20.37
C ASP A 141 -0.97 0.17 -20.75
N PHE A 142 -0.01 0.09 -21.66
CA PHE A 142 0.72 1.25 -22.15
C PHE A 142 -0.13 2.00 -23.19
N PRO A 143 -0.20 3.36 -23.17
CA PRO A 143 0.57 4.29 -22.35
C PRO A 143 -0.14 4.76 -21.06
N ASN A 144 -1.30 4.19 -20.70
CA ASN A 144 -2.01 4.57 -19.47
C ASN A 144 -1.14 4.33 -18.24
N HIS A 145 -0.44 3.19 -18.22
CA HIS A 145 0.68 2.93 -17.33
C HIS A 145 2.00 3.28 -18.03
N SER A 146 2.92 3.89 -17.28
CA SER A 146 4.25 4.18 -17.81
C SER A 146 5.20 3.00 -17.65
N LEU A 147 6.33 3.03 -18.35
CA LEU A 147 7.34 1.99 -18.35
C LEU A 147 8.69 2.50 -17.84
N ILE A 148 9.52 1.57 -17.38
CA ILE A 148 10.95 1.71 -17.14
C ILE A 148 11.68 0.85 -18.19
N ALA A 149 12.74 1.39 -18.77
CA ALA A 149 13.63 0.66 -19.68
C ALA A 149 15.08 0.79 -19.20
N LYS A 150 15.81 -0.33 -19.21
CA LYS A 150 17.22 -0.40 -18.80
C LYS A 150 17.96 -1.52 -19.52
N SER A 151 19.28 -1.43 -19.58
CA SER A 151 20.13 -2.53 -20.08
C SER A 151 20.08 -3.72 -19.13
N GLU A 152 20.03 -4.94 -19.66
CA GLU A 152 19.97 -6.16 -18.83
C GLU A 152 21.26 -6.39 -18.03
N ASN A 153 22.41 -6.06 -18.63
CA ASN A 153 23.73 -6.11 -18.00
C ASN A 153 23.97 -4.98 -16.97
N GLY A 154 23.00 -4.09 -16.75
CA GLY A 154 23.10 -2.96 -15.82
C GLY A 154 23.94 -1.78 -16.32
N SER A 155 24.40 -1.78 -17.58
CA SER A 155 25.14 -0.65 -18.16
C SER A 155 24.21 0.51 -18.53
N GLY A 156 24.78 1.71 -18.62
CA GLY A 156 24.09 2.87 -19.17
C GLY A 156 23.02 3.48 -18.24
N GLN A 157 22.16 4.30 -18.83
CA GLN A 157 21.13 5.06 -18.12
C GLN A 157 19.85 4.23 -17.94
N ILE A 158 19.20 4.32 -16.77
CA ILE A 158 17.84 3.82 -16.56
C ILE A 158 16.83 4.90 -16.98
N PHE A 159 15.99 4.61 -17.96
CA PHE A 159 14.89 5.48 -18.37
C PHE A 159 13.62 5.11 -17.60
N LYS A 160 13.00 6.08 -16.94
CA LYS A 160 11.77 5.86 -16.14
C LYS A 160 10.66 6.79 -16.60
N GLY A 161 9.42 6.42 -16.32
CA GLY A 161 8.25 7.25 -16.64
C GLY A 161 7.98 7.39 -18.14
N LEU A 162 8.35 6.39 -18.93
CA LEU A 162 8.09 6.35 -20.37
C LEU A 162 6.59 6.17 -20.59
N ASN A 163 5.91 7.19 -21.12
CA ASN A 163 4.46 7.25 -21.23
C ASN A 163 3.97 7.64 -22.64
N SER A 164 4.84 7.49 -23.65
CA SER A 164 4.48 7.66 -25.06
C SER A 164 5.34 6.76 -25.94
N VAL A 165 4.83 6.39 -27.11
CA VAL A 165 5.59 5.59 -28.09
C VAL A 165 6.91 6.30 -28.43
N GLU A 166 6.90 7.62 -28.62
CA GLU A 166 8.13 8.34 -28.98
C GLU A 166 9.17 8.30 -27.86
N SER A 167 8.75 8.49 -26.60
CA SER A 167 9.67 8.44 -25.45
C SER A 167 10.30 7.06 -25.27
N LEU A 168 9.50 6.01 -25.49
CA LEU A 168 9.97 4.62 -25.45
C LEU A 168 10.98 4.34 -26.57
N GLU A 169 10.68 4.70 -27.82
CA GLU A 169 11.60 4.50 -28.94
C GLU A 169 12.94 5.22 -28.76
N ILE A 170 12.90 6.47 -28.27
CA ILE A 170 14.11 7.25 -27.97
C ILE A 170 14.94 6.56 -26.89
N ALA A 171 14.30 6.07 -25.82
CA ALA A 171 14.98 5.35 -24.75
C ALA A 171 15.62 4.06 -25.26
N LEU A 172 14.88 3.23 -26.00
CA LEU A 172 15.38 1.97 -26.56
C LEU A 172 16.56 2.23 -27.50
N LYS A 173 16.49 3.23 -28.39
CA LYS A 173 17.59 3.58 -29.31
C LYS A 173 18.88 3.95 -28.58
N LYS A 174 18.79 4.59 -27.41
CA LYS A 174 19.96 4.90 -26.58
C LYS A 174 20.51 3.64 -25.92
N LEU A 175 19.65 2.86 -25.28
CA LEU A 175 20.01 1.64 -24.58
C LEU A 175 20.63 0.57 -25.51
N TRP A 176 20.18 0.49 -26.76
CA TRP A 176 20.73 -0.41 -27.78
C TRP A 176 22.20 -0.17 -28.15
N LYS A 177 22.79 0.94 -27.69
CA LYS A 177 24.22 1.22 -27.80
C LYS A 177 25.03 0.58 -26.66
N ASP A 178 24.38 0.33 -25.53
CA ASP A 178 25.02 -0.08 -24.28
C ASP A 178 24.82 -1.59 -24.00
N SER A 179 23.83 -2.23 -24.63
CA SER A 179 23.50 -3.65 -24.45
C SER A 179 22.76 -4.25 -25.65
N GLU A 180 22.95 -5.55 -25.89
CA GLU A 180 22.19 -6.36 -26.86
C GLU A 180 20.86 -6.90 -26.30
N LYS A 181 20.67 -6.81 -24.98
CA LYS A 181 19.45 -7.18 -24.27
C LYS A 181 18.97 -6.05 -23.38
N LEU A 182 17.70 -5.71 -23.49
CA LEU A 182 17.07 -4.67 -22.68
C LEU A 182 15.95 -5.25 -21.82
N ILE A 183 15.79 -4.71 -20.62
CA ILE A 183 14.65 -4.98 -19.75
C ILE A 183 13.65 -3.85 -19.91
N ILE A 184 12.39 -4.19 -20.15
CA ILE A 184 11.26 -3.27 -20.08
C ILE A 184 10.31 -3.77 -18.99
N GLU A 185 9.94 -2.90 -18.07
CA GLU A 185 9.04 -3.22 -16.95
C GLU A 185 8.08 -2.07 -16.64
N SER A 186 6.94 -2.38 -16.01
CA SER A 186 5.99 -1.37 -15.57
C SER A 186 6.61 -0.39 -14.57
N ASP A 187 6.35 0.90 -14.76
CA ASP A 187 6.69 1.92 -13.79
C ASP A 187 5.62 2.00 -12.70
N LEU A 188 5.90 1.33 -11.60
CA LEU A 188 4.97 1.13 -10.50
C LEU A 188 4.95 2.30 -9.49
N ARG A 189 5.62 3.43 -9.78
CA ARG A 189 5.52 4.64 -8.96
C ARG A 189 4.12 5.23 -9.12
N ALA A 190 3.48 5.68 -8.03
CA ALA A 190 2.05 6.05 -8.02
C ALA A 190 1.59 6.92 -9.22
N HIS A 191 2.22 8.06 -9.50
CA HIS A 191 1.91 8.89 -10.68
C HIS A 191 2.01 8.22 -12.07
N HIS A 192 2.67 7.06 -12.19
CA HIS A 192 2.85 6.29 -13.41
C HIS A 192 2.00 5.00 -13.47
N SER A 193 1.35 4.64 -12.37
CA SER A 193 0.55 3.43 -12.25
C SER A 193 -0.89 3.75 -11.80
N PRO A 194 -1.82 3.98 -12.75
CA PRO A 194 -3.24 4.15 -12.44
C PRO A 194 -3.84 3.06 -11.56
N SER A 195 -3.52 1.78 -11.80
CA SER A 195 -4.03 0.66 -11.00
C SER A 195 -3.57 0.75 -9.53
N ARG A 196 -2.28 1.02 -9.30
CA ARG A 196 -1.76 1.26 -7.95
C ARG A 196 -2.38 2.49 -7.27
N ARG A 197 -2.60 3.58 -8.02
CA ARG A 197 -3.26 4.78 -7.46
C ARG A 197 -4.65 4.47 -6.92
N GLN A 198 -5.39 3.59 -7.59
CA GLN A 198 -6.69 3.14 -7.10
C GLN A 198 -6.55 2.40 -5.77
N ASN A 199 -5.58 1.50 -5.65
CA ASN A 199 -5.31 0.78 -4.39
C ASN A 199 -4.93 1.73 -3.24
N ILE A 200 -4.10 2.75 -3.51
CA ILE A 200 -3.76 3.80 -2.54
C ILE A 200 -5.01 4.59 -2.11
N ALA A 201 -5.90 4.90 -3.05
CA ALA A 201 -7.14 5.63 -2.76
C ALA A 201 -8.09 4.81 -1.87
N VAL A 202 -8.23 3.51 -2.13
CA VAL A 202 -9.00 2.58 -1.29
C VAL A 202 -8.42 2.53 0.11
N LEU A 203 -7.11 2.42 0.25
CA LEU A 203 -6.45 2.42 1.55
C LEU A 203 -6.67 3.73 2.32
N ALA A 204 -6.55 4.88 1.65
CA ALA A 204 -6.81 6.17 2.26
C ALA A 204 -8.25 6.25 2.80
N GLU A 205 -9.22 5.75 2.05
CA GLU A 205 -10.63 5.69 2.46
C GLU A 205 -10.84 4.76 3.67
N ARG A 206 -10.14 3.62 3.73
CA ARG A 206 -10.18 2.72 4.90
C ARG A 206 -9.64 3.44 6.15
N LEU A 207 -8.51 4.13 6.03
CA LEU A 207 -7.92 4.87 7.14
C LEU A 207 -8.86 5.99 7.62
N VAL A 208 -9.38 6.81 6.71
CA VAL A 208 -10.33 7.87 7.05
C VAL A 208 -11.59 7.30 7.71
N THR A 209 -12.13 6.20 7.18
CA THR A 209 -13.27 5.51 7.79
C THR A 209 -12.96 5.06 9.21
N ARG A 210 -11.77 4.53 9.47
CA ARG A 210 -11.34 4.17 10.84
C ARG A 210 -11.19 5.39 11.73
N LEU A 211 -10.58 6.48 11.23
CA LEU A 211 -10.44 7.72 12.00
C LEU A 211 -11.79 8.31 12.37
N SER A 212 -12.81 8.22 11.49
CA SER A 212 -14.17 8.71 11.79
C SER A 212 -14.87 7.98 12.95
N LYS A 213 -14.40 6.77 13.30
CA LYS A 213 -14.98 5.97 14.37
C LYS A 213 -14.34 6.32 15.70
N LEU A 214 -15.16 6.82 16.62
CA LEU A 214 -14.75 7.13 17.98
C LEU A 214 -14.82 5.91 18.88
N CYS A 215 -13.88 5.80 19.81
CA CYS A 215 -13.92 4.79 20.84
C CYS A 215 -15.16 5.00 21.74
N PRO A 216 -15.99 3.97 21.99
CA PRO A 216 -17.17 4.13 22.83
C PRO A 216 -16.83 4.48 24.29
N LYS A 217 -15.62 4.15 24.76
CA LYS A 217 -15.18 4.42 26.14
C LYS A 217 -14.54 5.81 26.32
N CYS A 218 -13.57 6.18 25.48
CA CYS A 218 -12.80 7.41 25.65
C CYS A 218 -13.04 8.47 24.57
N GLN A 219 -13.90 8.18 23.58
CA GLN A 219 -14.26 9.08 22.48
C GLN A 219 -13.07 9.52 21.59
N LEU A 220 -11.91 8.85 21.69
CA LEU A 220 -10.78 9.10 20.81
C LEU A 220 -11.01 8.50 19.41
N PRO A 221 -10.59 9.19 18.34
CA PRO A 221 -10.70 8.67 16.97
C PRO A 221 -9.82 7.44 16.72
N GLY A 222 -10.21 6.61 15.74
CA GLY A 222 -9.41 5.46 15.30
C GLY A 222 -9.90 4.09 15.82
N TRP A 223 -11.12 4.02 16.37
CA TRP A 223 -11.72 2.76 16.80
C TRP A 223 -11.90 1.80 15.63
N GLY A 224 -11.31 0.61 15.74
CA GLY A 224 -11.33 -0.35 14.64
C GLY A 224 -10.63 -1.65 14.97
N GLN A 225 -10.43 -2.49 13.97
CA GLN A 225 -9.81 -3.80 14.14
C GLN A 225 -8.35 -3.67 14.61
N VAL A 226 -8.02 -4.41 15.66
CA VAL A 226 -6.68 -4.50 16.25
C VAL A 226 -6.17 -5.94 16.31
N GLY A 227 -6.99 -6.91 15.93
CA GLY A 227 -6.63 -8.31 15.84
C GLY A 227 -7.76 -9.18 15.32
N ASP A 228 -7.44 -10.44 15.07
CA ASP A 228 -8.39 -11.47 14.66
C ASP A 228 -8.65 -12.45 15.81
N LEU A 229 -9.85 -13.01 15.84
CA LEU A 229 -10.20 -14.14 16.69
C LEU A 229 -10.11 -15.40 15.84
N TYR A 230 -9.44 -16.42 16.36
CA TYR A 230 -9.19 -17.67 15.66
C TYR A 230 -9.88 -18.87 16.33
N GLY A 231 -10.01 -19.96 15.57
CA GLY A 231 -10.52 -21.26 16.02
C GLY A 231 -11.95 -21.48 15.57
N VAL A 232 -12.16 -22.28 14.52
CA VAL A 232 -13.49 -22.64 14.01
C VAL A 232 -13.57 -24.16 13.85
N GLU A 233 -14.66 -24.77 14.30
CA GLU A 233 -14.87 -26.22 14.18
C GLU A 233 -15.11 -26.65 12.73
N CYS A 234 -14.53 -27.77 12.32
CA CYS A 234 -14.85 -28.42 11.07
C CYS A 234 -16.26 -29.02 11.13
N ARG A 235 -17.06 -28.76 10.09
CA ARG A 235 -18.44 -29.23 10.00
C ARG A 235 -18.58 -30.76 10.02
N GLU A 236 -17.57 -31.49 9.55
CA GLU A 236 -17.61 -32.95 9.42
C GLU A 236 -16.95 -33.66 10.60
N CYS A 237 -15.70 -33.36 10.91
CA CYS A 237 -14.95 -34.06 11.96
C CYS A 237 -15.03 -33.40 13.34
N GLY A 238 -15.56 -32.18 13.45
CA GLY A 238 -15.64 -31.42 14.71
C GLY A 238 -14.30 -30.92 15.24
N ILE A 239 -13.17 -31.16 14.55
CA ILE A 239 -11.86 -30.67 14.97
C ILE A 239 -11.78 -29.15 14.74
N VAL A 240 -11.21 -28.44 15.71
CA VAL A 240 -11.02 -26.98 15.63
C VAL A 240 -9.84 -26.64 14.73
N GLU A 241 -10.10 -25.94 13.63
CA GLU A 241 -9.07 -25.31 12.81
C GLU A 241 -8.57 -24.03 13.47
N LYS A 242 -7.39 -24.14 14.10
CA LYS A 242 -6.79 -23.07 14.92
C LYS A 242 -6.46 -21.79 14.17
N GLN A 243 -6.32 -21.84 12.85
CA GLN A 243 -6.00 -20.68 12.01
C GLN A 243 -7.23 -20.10 11.30
N ALA A 244 -8.39 -20.75 11.42
CA ALA A 244 -9.61 -20.23 10.84
C ALA A 244 -10.11 -19.02 11.64
N ILE A 245 -10.34 -17.90 10.96
CA ILE A 245 -10.85 -16.67 11.57
C ILE A 245 -12.33 -16.84 11.91
N ARG A 246 -12.68 -16.65 13.18
CA ARG A 246 -14.05 -16.71 13.73
C ARG A 246 -14.63 -15.34 14.04
N GLY A 247 -13.83 -14.29 13.98
CA GLY A 247 -14.23 -12.93 14.32
C GLY A 247 -13.05 -11.99 14.38
N MET A 248 -13.28 -10.79 14.93
CA MET A 248 -12.27 -9.75 15.06
C MET A 248 -12.30 -9.12 16.45
N VAL A 249 -11.15 -8.58 16.86
CA VAL A 249 -11.03 -7.73 18.05
C VAL A 249 -11.03 -6.28 17.60
N LEU A 250 -12.03 -5.52 18.03
CA LEU A 250 -12.06 -4.07 17.90
C LEU A 250 -11.35 -3.44 19.10
N GLY A 251 -10.63 -2.35 18.88
CA GLY A 251 -9.83 -1.70 19.91
C GLY A 251 -9.59 -0.22 19.65
N CYS A 252 -9.23 0.47 20.74
CA CYS A 252 -8.87 1.89 20.72
C CYS A 252 -7.36 2.05 20.65
N ALA A 253 -6.90 3.08 19.92
CA ALA A 253 -5.47 3.42 19.86
C ALA A 253 -4.98 4.20 21.10
N GLY A 254 -5.88 4.77 21.91
CA GLY A 254 -5.53 5.61 23.06
C GLY A 254 -5.99 5.09 24.43
N CYS A 255 -6.71 3.97 24.51
CA CYS A 255 -7.05 3.33 25.79
C CYS A 255 -7.14 1.81 25.63
N GLU A 256 -7.22 1.08 26.74
CA GLU A 256 -7.20 -0.39 26.75
C GLU A 256 -8.54 -1.04 26.38
N TYR A 257 -9.57 -0.26 26.07
CA TYR A 257 -10.89 -0.81 25.73
C TYR A 257 -10.83 -1.63 24.44
N LYS A 258 -11.43 -2.83 24.49
CA LYS A 258 -11.54 -3.76 23.37
C LYS A 258 -12.90 -4.43 23.38
N GLU A 259 -13.36 -4.84 22.21
CA GLU A 259 -14.61 -5.57 22.00
C GLU A 259 -14.38 -6.71 21.02
N GLU A 260 -14.86 -7.90 21.35
CA GLU A 260 -14.86 -9.04 20.43
C GLU A 260 -16.12 -9.00 19.56
N LYS A 261 -15.94 -9.09 18.25
CA LYS A 261 -17.04 -9.19 17.29
C LYS A 261 -16.90 -10.50 16.51
N LEU A 262 -17.78 -11.45 16.81
CA LEU A 262 -17.83 -12.71 16.08
C LEU A 262 -18.31 -12.50 14.64
N SER A 263 -17.77 -13.30 13.73
CA SER A 263 -18.25 -13.42 12.36
C SER A 263 -19.47 -14.36 12.32
N GLU A 264 -20.19 -14.34 11.20
CA GLU A 264 -21.27 -15.32 10.95
C GLU A 264 -20.73 -16.73 10.66
N ARG A 265 -19.41 -16.87 10.46
CA ARG A 265 -18.75 -18.16 10.18
C ARG A 265 -18.79 -19.03 11.42
N SER A 266 -19.66 -20.04 11.38
CA SER A 266 -19.88 -20.97 12.50
C SER A 266 -19.05 -22.25 12.37
N TYR A 267 -18.63 -22.61 11.15
CA TYR A 267 -17.83 -23.80 10.85
C TYR A 267 -16.88 -23.54 9.66
N VAL A 268 -15.84 -24.37 9.54
CA VAL A 268 -15.07 -24.51 8.30
C VAL A 268 -15.59 -25.71 7.52
N GLU A 269 -15.44 -25.64 6.20
CA GLU A 269 -15.76 -26.78 5.34
C GLU A 269 -14.61 -27.81 5.37
N PRO A 270 -14.87 -29.10 5.13
CA PRO A 270 -13.84 -30.14 5.13
C PRO A 270 -12.64 -29.83 4.21
N ALA A 271 -12.86 -29.09 3.11
CA ALA A 271 -11.81 -28.64 2.19
C ALA A 271 -10.79 -27.67 2.83
N GLU A 272 -11.15 -27.01 3.92
CA GLU A 272 -10.30 -26.08 4.66
C GLU A 272 -9.74 -26.70 5.96
N CYS A 273 -10.16 -27.93 6.28
CA CYS A 273 -9.76 -28.64 7.49
C CYS A 273 -8.45 -29.40 7.25
N SER A 274 -7.42 -29.11 8.04
CA SER A 274 -6.11 -29.76 7.95
C SER A 274 -6.14 -31.26 8.24
N PHE A 275 -7.20 -31.74 8.90
CA PHE A 275 -7.42 -33.17 9.14
C PHE A 275 -8.22 -33.86 8.02
N CYS A 276 -9.30 -33.23 7.53
CA CYS A 276 -10.13 -33.80 6.46
C CYS A 276 -9.49 -33.64 5.07
N ASN A 277 -8.71 -32.58 4.88
CA ASN A 277 -7.99 -32.23 3.66
C ASN A 277 -6.53 -31.85 4.01
N PRO A 278 -5.68 -32.85 4.32
CA PRO A 278 -4.28 -32.63 4.68
C PRO A 278 -3.40 -32.14 3.52
#